data_AF-A0A8C6M0T5-F1
#
_entry.id   AF-A0A8C6M0T5-F1
#
_cell.length_a   1.000
_cell.length_b   1.000
_cell.length_c   1.000
_cell.angle_alpha   90.00
_cell.angle_beta   90.00
_cell.angle_gamma   90.00
#
_symmetry.space_group_name_H-M   'P 1'
#
loop_
_entity.id
_entity.type
_entity.pdbx_description
1 polymer ?
#
loop_
_entity_poly.entity_id
_entity_poly.type
_entity_poly.pdbx_seq_one_letter_code
_entity_poly.pdbx_strand_id
1 'polypeptide(L)'
;MLLMAVYWVTEVIPLSMTAMLPAILFPILGIMKSSNVARAYFNNFHFLLVGVICLGTSIEKWGLHRRIALRLVTIVGVNPAWLMLGFMSGCSFLSMWVQNTSAVTMVMPIVEAVLQQILKAKKSGCSGKDNPNLQLEGRLITLHIGQPSLECRKIIPPACPQPKQKGPGFPLPTSSNHKDRMLCKAMCIGIAYSSSIGGITTLPGTSPNLIFSEYLNQIYPDCNDINFGNWLLLCLPISVMMLLLTWIWLYWLFIGSDFKFLWQCGGKMSEKEKAAKKVIEEEYNSLGAMRPQEIITGVVFVLMVLLWLTRSPGFMPGWASLFPNHSGYMTDSTVALMLGFLLFIIPAYGPSRKYEAMISWEEFQALMPWKVALLVGGGFALAEGTKESGLSLWVAELLTPLGNLPVLATITIASIIVTTMTELTSNAATSNIFLPILAPLAEAIHVNPLYVLIPTTLCTSFSFLLPVSNPPNAVVFSYGHISILDMVKAGLGVNVIGLLAVMLAVGTWGVPLFSLNTYPDWAPVLPGFNSTMP
;
A
#
# COMPACT_ATOMS: atom_id res chain seq x y z
N MET A 1 -11.44 -17.79 -18.43
CA MET A 1 -10.54 -16.63 -18.27
C MET A 1 -11.15 -15.33 -18.81
N LEU A 2 -11.56 -15.25 -20.08
CA LEU A 2 -12.12 -14.01 -20.65
C LEU A 2 -13.32 -13.44 -19.89
N LEU A 3 -14.28 -14.28 -19.49
CA LEU A 3 -15.43 -13.85 -18.67
C LEU A 3 -14.99 -13.18 -17.36
N MET A 4 -14.06 -13.81 -16.65
CA MET A 4 -13.47 -13.30 -15.41
C MET A 4 -12.77 -11.96 -15.64
N ALA A 5 -11.95 -11.87 -16.69
CA ALA A 5 -11.25 -10.65 -17.05
C ALA A 5 -12.24 -9.51 -17.36
N VAL A 6 -13.28 -9.77 -18.16
CA VAL A 6 -14.31 -8.77 -18.44
C VAL A 6 -15.00 -8.32 -17.15
N TYR A 7 -15.39 -9.23 -16.26
CA TYR A 7 -16.10 -8.88 -15.03
C TYR A 7 -15.21 -8.15 -14.02
N TRP A 8 -13.92 -8.48 -13.96
CA TRP A 8 -12.96 -7.77 -13.13
C TRP A 8 -12.60 -6.39 -13.69
N VAL A 9 -12.53 -6.23 -15.01
CA VAL A 9 -12.26 -4.94 -15.67
C VAL A 9 -13.47 -4.01 -15.57
N THR A 10 -14.67 -4.55 -15.80
CA THR A 10 -15.92 -3.76 -15.80
C THR A 10 -16.52 -3.58 -14.40
N GLU A 11 -16.06 -4.34 -13.42
CA GLU A 11 -16.58 -4.38 -12.04
C GLU A 11 -18.11 -4.52 -11.95
N VAL A 12 -18.75 -5.18 -12.92
CA VAL A 12 -20.22 -5.39 -12.94
C VAL A 12 -20.70 -6.16 -11.71
N ILE A 13 -19.85 -7.04 -11.18
CA ILE A 13 -20.06 -7.80 -9.95
C ILE A 13 -18.90 -7.46 -9.00
N PRO A 14 -19.12 -7.37 -7.66
CA PRO A 14 -18.03 -7.16 -6.71
C PRO A 14 -16.87 -8.12 -6.93
N LEU A 15 -15.64 -7.61 -6.93
CA LEU A 15 -14.42 -8.36 -7.31
C LEU A 15 -14.29 -9.73 -6.63
N SER A 16 -14.61 -9.82 -5.34
CA SER A 16 -14.57 -11.06 -4.56
C SER A 16 -15.64 -12.07 -4.96
N MET A 17 -16.81 -11.62 -5.41
CA MET A 17 -17.87 -12.49 -5.92
C MET A 17 -17.55 -12.99 -7.33
N THR A 18 -17.00 -12.11 -8.18
CA THR A 18 -16.44 -12.52 -9.48
C THR A 18 -15.37 -13.59 -9.27
N ALA A 19 -14.50 -13.41 -8.28
CA ALA A 19 -13.48 -14.38 -7.89
C ALA A 19 -14.03 -15.73 -7.43
N MET A 20 -15.32 -15.87 -7.10
CA MET A 20 -15.96 -17.15 -6.77
C MET A 20 -16.49 -17.91 -7.98
N LEU A 21 -16.55 -17.28 -9.17
CA LEU A 21 -17.04 -17.94 -10.38
C LEU A 21 -16.28 -19.22 -10.75
N PRO A 22 -14.94 -19.33 -10.60
CA PRO A 22 -14.22 -20.59 -10.82
C PRO A 22 -14.78 -21.76 -9.98
N ALA A 23 -15.17 -21.52 -8.72
CA ALA A 23 -15.77 -22.54 -7.85
C ALA A 23 -17.08 -23.12 -8.39
N ILE A 24 -17.81 -22.35 -9.21
CA ILE A 24 -19.07 -22.77 -9.82
C ILE A 24 -18.82 -23.32 -11.23
N LEU A 25 -18.09 -22.58 -12.05
CA LEU A 25 -17.94 -22.84 -13.48
C LEU A 25 -17.00 -24.02 -13.76
N PHE A 26 -15.90 -24.19 -13.03
CA PHE A 26 -14.96 -25.27 -13.34
C PHE A 26 -15.53 -26.66 -13.13
N PRO A 27 -16.28 -26.95 -12.04
CA PRO A 27 -16.96 -28.23 -11.91
C PRO A 27 -18.04 -28.45 -12.97
N ILE A 28 -18.84 -27.41 -13.29
CA ILE A 28 -19.92 -27.50 -14.28
C ILE A 28 -19.37 -27.77 -15.69
N LEU A 29 -18.26 -27.12 -16.04
CA LEU A 29 -17.59 -27.25 -17.34
C LEU A 29 -16.67 -28.48 -17.42
N GLY A 30 -16.54 -29.26 -16.34
CA GLY A 30 -15.69 -30.45 -16.30
C GLY A 30 -14.19 -30.17 -16.33
N ILE A 31 -13.75 -28.94 -15.98
CA ILE A 31 -12.33 -28.54 -15.97
C ILE A 31 -11.63 -29.06 -14.72
N MET A 32 -12.25 -28.90 -13.55
CA MET A 32 -11.67 -29.34 -12.26
C MET A 32 -12.76 -29.88 -11.33
N LYS A 33 -12.42 -30.89 -10.52
CA LYS A 33 -13.30 -31.39 -9.45
C LYS A 33 -13.53 -30.31 -8.39
N SER A 34 -14.75 -30.20 -7.87
CA SER A 34 -15.12 -29.19 -6.86
C SER A 34 -14.22 -29.20 -5.62
N SER A 35 -13.79 -30.37 -5.16
CA SER A 35 -12.84 -30.51 -4.03
C SER A 35 -11.48 -29.87 -4.32
N ASN A 36 -11.00 -29.97 -5.55
CA ASN A 36 -9.70 -29.42 -5.94
C ASN A 36 -9.80 -27.91 -6.09
N VAL A 37 -10.90 -27.42 -6.67
CA VAL A 37 -11.16 -25.99 -6.74
C VAL A 37 -11.26 -25.39 -5.34
N ALA A 38 -11.99 -26.03 -4.41
CA ALA A 38 -12.10 -25.55 -3.04
C ALA A 38 -10.74 -25.45 -2.30
N ARG A 39 -9.82 -26.40 -2.54
CA ARG A 39 -8.46 -26.34 -1.98
C ARG A 39 -7.67 -25.13 -2.48
N ALA A 40 -7.87 -24.74 -3.75
CA ALA A 40 -7.23 -23.55 -4.30
C ALA A 40 -7.69 -22.25 -3.59
N TYR A 41 -8.89 -22.21 -3.02
CA TYR A 41 -9.38 -21.04 -2.27
C TYR A 41 -8.81 -20.91 -0.86
N PHE A 42 -8.24 -21.96 -0.25
CA PHE A 42 -7.75 -21.90 1.13
C PHE A 42 -6.35 -22.53 1.25
N ASN A 43 -5.34 -21.76 0.83
CA ASN A 43 -3.93 -22.14 0.89
C ASN A 43 -3.16 -21.45 2.03
N ASN A 44 -1.87 -21.77 2.19
CA ASN A 44 -0.94 -21.24 3.21
C ASN A 44 -0.95 -19.71 3.34
N PHE A 45 -1.22 -19.01 2.24
CA PHE A 45 -1.47 -17.58 2.20
C PHE A 45 -2.50 -17.08 3.25
N HIS A 46 -3.61 -17.80 3.44
CA HIS A 46 -4.65 -17.37 4.36
C HIS A 46 -4.16 -17.32 5.80
N PHE A 47 -3.28 -18.24 6.19
CA PHE A 47 -2.65 -18.24 7.51
C PHE A 47 -1.65 -17.08 7.68
N LEU A 48 -0.89 -16.75 6.62
CA LEU A 48 -0.03 -15.57 6.62
C LEU A 48 -0.87 -14.30 6.82
N LEU A 49 -1.95 -14.15 6.05
CA LEU A 49 -2.86 -13.01 6.13
C LEU A 49 -3.45 -12.88 7.54
N VAL A 50 -3.94 -13.96 8.14
CA VAL A 50 -4.48 -13.96 9.51
C VAL A 50 -3.44 -13.43 10.51
N GLY A 51 -2.22 -13.97 10.48
CA GLY A 51 -1.17 -13.57 11.42
C GLY A 51 -0.76 -12.10 11.30
N VAL A 52 -0.62 -11.62 10.06
CA VAL A 52 -0.30 -10.21 9.79
C VAL A 52 -1.42 -9.28 10.22
N ILE A 53 -2.68 -9.63 9.96
CA ILE A 53 -3.83 -8.81 10.37
C ILE A 53 -3.96 -8.78 11.89
N CYS A 54 -3.63 -9.85 12.61
CA CYS A 54 -3.57 -9.83 14.08
C CYS A 54 -2.56 -8.77 14.58
N LEU A 55 -1.36 -8.75 13.99
CA LEU A 55 -0.33 -7.77 14.31
C LEU A 55 -0.76 -6.34 13.93
N GLY A 56 -1.32 -6.15 12.73
CA GLY A 56 -1.86 -4.88 12.27
C GLY A 56 -2.98 -4.34 13.18
N THR A 57 -3.88 -5.21 13.62
CA THR A 57 -4.96 -4.91 14.58
C THR A 57 -4.39 -4.41 15.91
N SER A 58 -3.35 -5.06 16.43
CA SER A 58 -2.68 -4.61 17.66
C SER A 58 -2.00 -3.25 17.47
N ILE A 59 -1.32 -3.04 16.33
CA ILE A 59 -0.67 -1.77 16.00
C ILE A 59 -1.69 -0.62 15.91
N GLU A 60 -2.85 -0.88 15.32
CA GLU A 60 -3.94 0.09 15.17
C GLU A 60 -4.60 0.40 16.51
N LYS A 61 -5.04 -0.63 17.25
CA LYS A 61 -5.71 -0.50 18.55
C LYS A 61 -4.89 0.31 19.56
N TRP A 62 -3.60 0.03 19.65
CA TRP A 62 -2.72 0.67 20.65
C TRP A 62 -2.06 1.96 20.16
N GLY A 63 -2.26 2.35 18.90
CA GLY A 63 -1.76 3.62 18.36
C GLY A 63 -0.24 3.67 18.14
N LEU A 64 0.46 2.53 18.12
CA LEU A 64 1.91 2.46 17.93
C LEU A 64 2.33 3.13 16.61
N HIS A 65 1.55 2.91 15.55
CA HIS A 65 1.75 3.53 14.23
C HIS A 65 1.79 5.07 14.29
N ARG A 66 0.88 5.70 15.05
CA ARG A 66 0.81 7.17 15.17
C ARG A 66 2.06 7.75 15.82
N ARG A 67 2.60 7.07 16.84
CA ARG A 67 3.85 7.49 17.49
C ARG A 67 5.04 7.40 16.53
N ILE A 68 5.15 6.31 15.78
CA ILE A 68 6.25 6.13 14.81
C ILE A 68 6.15 7.19 13.70
N ALA A 69 4.97 7.40 13.12
CA ALA A 69 4.76 8.38 12.06
C ALA A 69 5.09 9.81 12.51
N LEU A 70 4.59 10.26 13.67
CA LEU A 70 4.90 11.59 14.18
C LEU A 70 6.38 11.75 14.51
N ARG A 71 7.03 10.70 15.05
CA ARG A 71 8.46 10.73 15.33
C ARG A 71 9.29 10.89 14.05
N LEU A 72 8.93 10.19 12.97
CA LEU A 72 9.58 10.37 11.66
C LEU A 72 9.44 11.80 11.15
N VAL A 73 8.25 12.39 11.25
CA VAL A 73 8.00 13.78 10.84
C VAL A 73 8.85 14.77 11.67
N THR A 74 8.98 14.56 12.99
CA THR A 74 9.81 15.44 13.84
C THR A 74 11.31 15.38 13.51
N ILE A 75 11.81 14.24 13.00
CA ILE A 75 13.23 14.05 12.67
C ILE A 75 13.60 14.78 11.37
N VAL A 76 12.74 14.73 10.35
CA VAL A 76 13.03 15.28 9.02
C VAL A 76 13.00 16.82 9.01
N GLY A 77 12.24 17.43 9.92
CA GLY A 77 12.17 18.88 10.09
C GLY A 77 10.93 19.50 9.44
N VAL A 78 10.83 20.82 9.54
CA VAL A 78 9.58 21.56 9.28
C VAL A 78 9.61 22.53 8.11
N ASN A 79 10.74 22.59 7.40
CA ASN A 79 10.80 23.28 6.11
C ASN A 79 9.79 22.60 5.17
N PRO A 80 8.95 23.33 4.40
CA PRO A 80 7.89 22.74 3.57
C PRO A 80 8.33 21.56 2.69
N ALA A 81 9.55 21.59 2.14
CA ALA A 81 10.09 20.50 1.31
C ALA A 81 10.41 19.25 2.15
N TRP A 82 11.12 19.43 3.25
CA TRP A 82 11.48 18.37 4.19
C TRP A 82 10.25 17.83 4.94
N LEU A 83 9.30 18.69 5.27
CA LEU A 83 8.03 18.33 5.88
C LEU A 83 7.22 17.42 4.96
N MET A 84 7.20 17.70 3.65
CA MET A 84 6.59 16.79 2.66
C MET A 84 7.27 15.42 2.68
N LEU A 85 8.61 15.37 2.69
CA LEU A 85 9.34 14.10 2.78
C LEU A 85 9.08 13.36 4.11
N GLY A 86 8.98 14.08 5.23
CA GLY A 86 8.66 13.51 6.55
C GLY A 86 7.29 12.82 6.55
N PHE A 87 6.29 13.49 5.97
CA PHE A 87 4.95 12.92 5.82
C PHE A 87 4.92 11.74 4.84
N MET A 88 5.60 11.86 3.69
CA MET A 88 5.70 10.77 2.71
C MET A 88 6.43 9.54 3.28
N SER A 89 7.55 9.73 3.97
CA SER A 89 8.30 8.64 4.60
C SER A 89 7.53 7.99 5.74
N GLY A 90 6.85 8.77 6.58
CA GLY A 90 5.95 8.25 7.61
C GLY A 90 4.82 7.41 7.01
N CYS A 91 4.14 7.91 5.97
CA CYS A 91 3.06 7.19 5.31
C CYS A 91 3.55 5.93 4.60
N SER A 92 4.66 6.00 3.86
CA SER A 92 5.30 4.85 3.21
C SER A 92 5.67 3.77 4.23
N PHE A 93 6.31 4.13 5.34
CA PHE A 93 6.65 3.20 6.40
C PHE A 93 5.42 2.51 7.00
N LEU A 94 4.33 3.25 7.26
CA LEU A 94 3.08 2.66 7.75
C LEU A 94 2.49 1.67 6.74
N SER A 95 2.54 2.03 5.46
CA SER A 95 2.00 1.23 4.36
C SER A 95 2.77 -0.07 4.11
N MET A 96 4.00 -0.20 4.63
CA MET A 96 4.74 -1.47 4.61
C MET A 96 4.07 -2.56 5.47
N TRP A 97 3.22 -2.19 6.43
CA TRP A 97 2.70 -3.13 7.44
C TRP A 97 1.17 -3.12 7.53
N VAL A 98 0.56 -2.01 7.12
CA VAL A 98 -0.88 -1.78 7.15
C VAL A 98 -1.34 -1.51 5.73
N GLN A 99 -2.60 -1.83 5.43
CA GLN A 99 -3.19 -1.58 4.11
C GLN A 99 -3.05 -0.11 3.69
N ASN A 100 -2.67 0.13 2.43
CA ASN A 100 -2.39 1.47 1.87
C ASN A 100 -3.47 2.51 2.18
N THR A 101 -4.74 2.13 2.05
CA THR A 101 -5.87 3.03 2.30
C THR A 101 -5.93 3.47 3.76
N SER A 102 -5.75 2.53 4.69
CA SER A 102 -5.73 2.80 6.12
C SER A 102 -4.58 3.75 6.47
N ALA A 103 -3.38 3.52 5.93
CA ALA A 103 -2.22 4.38 6.15
C ALA A 103 -2.49 5.85 5.72
N VAL A 104 -3.11 6.06 4.56
CA VAL A 104 -3.52 7.41 4.12
C VAL A 104 -4.58 8.02 5.03
N THR A 105 -5.63 7.26 5.38
CA THR A 105 -6.69 7.78 6.26
C THR A 105 -6.20 8.17 7.65
N MET A 106 -5.14 7.52 8.15
CA MET A 106 -4.50 7.86 9.42
C MET A 106 -3.65 9.12 9.33
N VAL A 107 -2.92 9.32 8.23
CA VAL A 107 -1.97 10.43 8.07
C VAL A 107 -2.63 11.72 7.59
N MET A 108 -3.66 11.63 6.72
CA MET A 108 -4.29 12.80 6.11
C MET A 108 -4.88 13.82 7.09
N PRO A 109 -5.58 13.44 8.19
CA PRO A 109 -6.04 14.40 9.19
C PRO A 109 -4.92 15.21 9.83
N ILE A 110 -3.76 14.58 10.06
CA ILE A 110 -2.57 15.23 10.63
C ILE A 110 -1.98 16.21 9.62
N VAL A 111 -1.85 15.80 8.36
CA VAL A 111 -1.38 16.66 7.26
C VAL A 111 -2.29 17.88 7.10
N GLU A 112 -3.61 17.68 7.12
CA GLU A 112 -4.59 18.75 7.03
C GLU A 112 -4.49 19.73 8.21
N ALA A 113 -4.34 19.24 9.45
CA ALA A 113 -4.17 20.07 10.63
C ALA A 113 -2.90 20.94 10.54
N VAL A 114 -1.78 20.36 10.11
CA VAL A 114 -0.51 21.08 9.93
C VAL A 114 -0.60 22.10 8.80
N LEU A 115 -1.23 21.72 7.68
CA LEU A 115 -1.42 22.58 6.52
C LEU A 115 -2.25 23.82 6.89
N GLN A 116 -3.36 23.64 7.61
CA GLN A 116 -4.19 24.75 8.08
C GLN A 116 -3.43 25.73 8.97
N GLN A 117 -2.53 25.24 9.81
CA GLN A 117 -1.73 26.08 10.71
C GLN A 117 -0.69 26.88 9.95
N ILE A 118 -0.04 26.28 8.94
CA ILE A 118 0.88 26.98 8.03
C ILE A 118 0.14 28.10 7.28
N LEU A 119 -1.08 27.83 6.80
CA LEU A 119 -1.91 28.81 6.10
C LEU A 119 -2.38 29.96 7.02
N LYS A 120 -2.76 29.64 8.27
CA LYS A 120 -3.19 30.64 9.27
C LYS A 120 -2.04 31.55 9.69
N ALA A 121 -0.87 30.99 10.02
CA ALA A 121 0.31 31.75 10.44
C ALA A 121 0.73 32.82 9.41
N LYS A 122 0.51 32.53 8.11
CA LYS A 122 0.80 33.47 7.02
C LYS A 122 -0.16 34.67 6.98
N LYS A 123 -1.45 34.48 7.27
CA LYS A 123 -2.43 35.58 7.30
C LYS A 123 -2.13 36.57 8.44
N SER A 124 -1.77 36.06 9.62
CA SER A 124 -1.37 36.89 10.76
C SER A 124 -0.08 37.68 10.50
N GLY A 125 0.87 37.15 9.73
CA GLY A 125 2.09 37.85 9.32
C GLY A 125 1.88 38.91 8.22
N CYS A 126 0.87 38.77 7.36
CA CYS A 126 0.53 39.74 6.31
C CYS A 126 -0.32 40.93 6.80
N SER A 127 -0.88 40.88 8.02
CA SER A 127 -1.64 42.01 8.60
C SER A 127 -0.75 43.09 9.23
N GLY A 128 0.57 42.98 9.11
CA GLY A 128 1.56 43.84 9.79
C GLY A 128 2.19 44.94 8.94
N LYS A 129 1.78 45.17 7.69
CA LYS A 129 2.22 46.33 6.90
C LYS A 129 1.03 46.96 6.14
N ASP A 130 0.91 48.27 6.38
CA ASP A 130 0.03 49.27 5.76
C ASP A 130 -1.43 49.33 6.24
N ASN A 131 -1.63 49.98 7.39
CA ASN A 131 -2.88 50.70 7.67
C ASN A 131 -2.54 52.16 8.07
N PRO A 132 -2.46 53.11 7.13
CA PRO A 132 -2.54 54.53 7.45
C PRO A 132 -4.02 54.93 7.40
N ASN A 133 -4.85 54.40 8.30
CA ASN A 133 -6.15 55.00 8.64
C ASN A 133 -6.66 54.37 9.94
N LEU A 134 -6.10 54.89 11.03
CA LEU A 134 -6.78 54.92 12.30
C LEU A 134 -7.93 55.94 12.17
N GLN A 135 -9.12 55.48 11.85
CA GLN A 135 -10.33 56.22 12.20
C GLN A 135 -11.10 55.41 13.25
N LEU A 136 -11.02 55.91 14.49
CA LEU A 136 -12.01 55.66 15.52
C LEU A 136 -13.38 56.04 14.96
N GLU A 137 -14.31 55.09 14.93
CA GLU A 137 -15.75 55.40 14.97
C GLU A 137 -16.43 54.38 15.89
N GLY A 138 -17.13 54.90 16.90
CA GLY A 138 -17.60 54.14 18.05
C GLY A 138 -19.09 53.82 18.04
N ARG A 139 -19.55 53.34 19.21
CA ARG A 139 -20.93 53.00 19.62
C ARG A 139 -21.47 51.73 18.91
N LEU A 140 -22.27 50.84 19.50
CA LEU A 140 -22.98 50.73 20.77
C LEU A 140 -23.35 49.23 20.86
N ILE A 141 -23.05 48.53 21.95
CA ILE A 141 -23.70 47.22 22.22
C ILE A 141 -24.82 47.49 23.20
N THR A 142 -26.05 47.55 22.70
CA THR A 142 -27.25 47.57 23.54
C THR A 142 -27.69 46.14 23.79
N LEU A 143 -27.64 45.72 25.05
CA LEU A 143 -28.29 44.53 25.58
C LEU A 143 -29.82 44.66 25.48
N HIS A 144 -30.50 43.63 24.97
CA HIS A 144 -31.91 43.38 25.30
C HIS A 144 -32.14 41.94 25.72
N ILE A 145 -32.59 41.80 26.98
CA ILE A 145 -33.19 40.62 27.60
C ILE A 145 -34.71 40.75 27.48
N GLY A 146 -35.44 39.67 27.17
CA GLY A 146 -36.90 39.64 27.19
C GLY A 146 -37.56 38.29 26.85
N GLN A 147 -37.55 37.37 27.82
CA GLN A 147 -38.58 36.39 28.31
C GLN A 147 -39.61 35.62 27.40
N PRO A 148 -40.23 34.52 27.93
CA PRO A 148 -40.58 33.29 27.19
C PRO A 148 -42.10 33.06 26.96
N SER A 149 -42.47 32.13 26.06
CA SER A 149 -43.83 31.56 26.00
C SER A 149 -43.90 30.15 25.37
N LEU A 150 -44.99 29.46 25.76
CA LEU A 150 -45.31 28.03 25.80
C LEU A 150 -45.80 27.37 24.49
N GLU A 151 -45.74 26.02 24.49
CA GLU A 151 -46.52 25.00 23.72
C GLU A 151 -46.24 24.84 22.21
N CYS A 152 -46.24 23.66 21.59
CA CYS A 152 -46.99 22.43 21.86
C CYS A 152 -46.30 21.17 21.27
N ARG A 153 -46.55 20.03 21.91
CA ARG A 153 -46.05 18.67 21.60
C ARG A 153 -46.89 18.03 20.50
N LYS A 154 -46.28 17.51 19.43
CA LYS A 154 -46.87 16.48 18.55
C LYS A 154 -45.90 15.31 18.37
N ILE A 155 -46.42 14.12 18.61
CA ILE A 155 -45.77 12.81 18.48
C ILE A 155 -46.32 12.13 17.20
N ILE A 156 -45.53 11.22 16.58
CA ILE A 156 -45.83 10.13 15.59
C ILE A 156 -45.07 10.31 14.23
N PRO A 157 -44.45 9.29 13.58
CA PRO A 157 -43.56 8.17 13.99
C PRO A 157 -42.30 8.07 13.02
N PRO A 158 -41.50 6.98 12.92
CA PRO A 158 -40.13 7.04 12.42
C PRO A 158 -40.02 6.93 10.89
N ALA A 159 -39.28 7.86 10.27
CA ALA A 159 -38.84 7.75 8.88
C ALA A 159 -37.31 7.83 8.83
N CYS A 160 -36.72 6.76 8.28
CA CYS A 160 -35.36 6.54 7.77
C CYS A 160 -34.24 7.55 8.13
N PRO A 161 -33.12 7.11 8.74
CA PRO A 161 -31.94 7.95 8.89
C PRO A 161 -31.07 7.90 7.63
N GLN A 162 -31.08 8.98 6.85
CA GLN A 162 -29.94 9.49 6.07
C GLN A 162 -30.29 10.92 5.62
N PRO A 163 -29.40 11.92 5.83
CA PRO A 163 -28.34 12.07 4.84
C PRO A 163 -26.98 12.50 5.39
N LYS A 164 -25.93 11.87 4.84
CA LYS A 164 -24.65 12.48 4.47
C LYS A 164 -23.96 13.29 5.58
N GLN A 165 -23.17 12.59 6.40
CA GLN A 165 -21.97 13.21 6.97
C GLN A 165 -21.08 13.66 5.80
N LYS A 166 -21.09 14.96 5.50
CA LYS A 166 -19.99 15.61 4.81
C LYS A 166 -18.75 15.33 5.66
N GLY A 167 -17.76 14.65 5.10
CA GLY A 167 -16.43 14.57 5.71
C GLY A 167 -15.88 15.98 5.98
N PRO A 168 -14.84 16.12 6.82
CA PRO A 168 -14.29 17.40 7.22
C PRO A 168 -13.45 18.02 6.09
N GLY A 169 -14.06 18.25 4.92
CA GLY A 169 -13.50 19.08 3.86
C GLY A 169 -13.90 20.53 4.12
N PHE A 170 -13.04 21.29 4.80
CA PHE A 170 -13.19 22.73 4.85
C PHE A 170 -12.66 23.33 3.53
N PRO A 171 -13.47 24.10 2.77
CA PRO A 171 -12.97 24.73 1.57
C PRO A 171 -11.78 25.65 1.93
N LEU A 172 -10.69 25.53 1.17
CA LEU A 172 -9.56 26.45 1.21
C LEU A 172 -10.10 27.89 1.26
N PRO A 173 -9.66 28.73 2.22
CA PRO A 173 -10.10 30.11 2.29
C PRO A 173 -9.81 30.80 0.94
N THR A 174 -10.80 31.50 0.39
CA THR A 174 -10.82 32.16 -0.92
C THR A 174 -9.72 33.19 -1.20
N SER A 175 -8.73 33.35 -0.30
CA SER A 175 -7.56 34.22 -0.43
C SER A 175 -6.22 33.47 -0.32
N SER A 176 -6.15 32.17 -0.68
CA SER A 176 -4.89 31.41 -0.67
C SER A 176 -3.99 31.82 -1.83
N ASN A 177 -2.74 32.21 -1.54
CA ASN A 177 -1.74 32.56 -2.54
C ASN A 177 -1.41 31.32 -3.41
N HIS A 178 -1.09 31.49 -4.70
CA HIS A 178 -0.87 30.35 -5.63
C HIS A 178 0.10 29.29 -5.09
N LYS A 179 1.20 29.74 -4.47
CA LYS A 179 2.22 28.87 -3.84
C LYS A 179 1.66 28.00 -2.71
N ASP A 180 0.71 28.52 -1.95
CA ASP A 180 0.13 27.79 -0.82
C ASP A 180 -0.76 26.65 -1.32
N ARG A 181 -1.57 26.92 -2.37
CA ARG A 181 -2.40 25.90 -3.02
C ARG A 181 -1.54 24.79 -3.64
N MET A 182 -0.40 25.12 -4.22
CA MET A 182 0.52 24.13 -4.77
C MET A 182 1.14 23.25 -3.67
N LEU A 183 1.50 23.82 -2.52
CA LEU A 183 1.99 23.04 -1.38
C LEU A 183 0.93 22.06 -0.86
N CYS A 184 -0.33 22.49 -0.76
CA CYS A 184 -1.45 21.63 -0.38
C CYS A 184 -1.56 20.43 -1.33
N LYS A 185 -1.56 20.70 -2.65
CA LYS A 185 -1.61 19.66 -3.69
C LYS A 185 -0.43 18.68 -3.56
N ALA A 186 0.79 19.19 -3.43
CA ALA A 186 2.01 18.38 -3.34
C ALA A 186 1.99 17.45 -2.13
N MET A 187 1.62 17.95 -0.95
CA MET A 187 1.52 17.14 0.27
C MET A 187 0.45 16.06 0.14
N CYS A 188 -0.75 16.44 -0.31
CA CYS A 188 -1.86 15.51 -0.47
C CYS A 188 -1.53 14.38 -1.46
N ILE A 189 -1.05 14.72 -2.67
CA ILE A 189 -0.63 13.74 -3.69
C ILE A 189 0.54 12.90 -3.18
N GLY A 190 1.51 13.53 -2.51
CA GLY A 190 2.67 12.86 -1.93
C GLY A 190 2.27 11.77 -0.95
N ILE A 191 1.29 12.02 -0.07
CA ILE A 191 0.76 11.00 0.84
C ILE A 191 0.15 9.83 0.08
N ALA A 192 -0.75 10.09 -0.87
CA ALA A 192 -1.38 9.04 -1.67
C ALA A 192 -0.33 8.13 -2.33
N TYR A 193 0.65 8.72 -3.01
CA TYR A 193 1.66 7.97 -3.74
C TYR A 193 2.63 7.25 -2.82
N SER A 194 3.04 7.89 -1.72
CA SER A 194 3.93 7.28 -0.74
C SER A 194 3.34 6.04 -0.08
N SER A 195 2.01 5.97 0.08
CA SER A 195 1.35 4.76 0.57
C SER A 195 1.53 3.58 -0.39
N SER A 196 1.23 3.74 -1.67
CA SER A 196 1.42 2.66 -2.65
C SER A 196 2.91 2.29 -2.81
N ILE A 197 3.83 3.26 -2.73
CA ILE A 197 5.28 3.02 -2.75
C ILE A 197 5.75 2.24 -1.51
N GLY A 198 5.16 2.50 -0.33
CA GLY A 198 5.45 1.71 0.87
C GLY A 198 4.87 0.30 0.82
N GLY A 199 3.68 0.15 0.23
CA GLY A 199 3.00 -1.15 0.11
C GLY A 199 3.78 -2.18 -0.70
N ILE A 200 4.64 -1.76 -1.63
CA ILE A 200 5.46 -2.70 -2.42
C ILE A 200 6.64 -3.30 -1.64
N THR A 201 7.08 -2.66 -0.55
CA THR A 201 8.32 -3.00 0.16
C THR A 201 8.28 -4.38 0.82
N THR A 202 7.13 -4.78 1.35
CA THR A 202 6.95 -6.06 2.05
C THR A 202 5.90 -6.90 1.33
N LEU A 203 5.95 -8.22 1.51
CA LEU A 203 4.90 -9.11 0.99
C LEU A 203 3.49 -8.72 1.48
N PRO A 204 3.24 -8.51 2.79
CA PRO A 204 1.90 -8.16 3.25
C PRO A 204 1.41 -6.75 2.90
N GLY A 205 2.30 -5.85 2.46
CA GLY A 205 1.96 -4.44 2.27
C GLY A 205 0.87 -4.21 1.22
N THR A 206 0.83 -5.02 0.15
CA THR A 206 -0.16 -4.86 -0.93
C THR A 206 -0.64 -6.19 -1.48
N SER A 207 -1.87 -6.20 -2.01
CA SER A 207 -2.51 -7.42 -2.51
C SER A 207 -1.79 -8.07 -3.71
N PRO A 208 -1.22 -7.34 -4.70
CA PRO A 208 -0.43 -7.96 -5.76
C PRO A 208 0.75 -8.80 -5.28
N ASN A 209 1.50 -8.34 -4.28
CA ASN A 209 2.66 -9.07 -3.74
C ASN A 209 2.24 -10.42 -3.16
N LEU A 210 1.12 -10.42 -2.45
CA LEU A 210 0.52 -11.62 -1.88
C LEU A 210 0.01 -12.58 -2.95
N ILE A 211 -0.68 -12.05 -3.97
CA ILE A 211 -1.15 -12.85 -5.12
C ILE A 211 0.03 -13.50 -5.83
N PHE A 212 1.09 -12.72 -6.11
CA PHE A 212 2.28 -13.20 -6.78
C PHE A 212 3.01 -14.30 -6.01
N SER A 213 3.27 -14.10 -4.72
CA SER A 213 4.02 -15.07 -3.92
C SER A 213 3.32 -16.42 -3.88
N GLU A 214 2.00 -16.42 -3.76
CA GLU A 214 1.24 -17.65 -3.70
C GLU A 214 0.97 -18.24 -5.09
N TYR A 215 0.83 -17.41 -6.12
CA TYR A 215 0.82 -17.87 -7.52
C TYR A 215 2.10 -18.65 -7.84
N LEU A 216 3.26 -18.14 -7.42
CA LEU A 216 4.53 -18.85 -7.57
C LEU A 216 4.56 -20.16 -6.80
N ASN A 217 4.12 -20.19 -5.54
CA ASN A 217 4.11 -21.42 -4.74
C ASN A 217 3.24 -22.52 -5.36
N GLN A 218 2.19 -22.16 -6.11
CA GLN A 218 1.29 -23.12 -6.75
C GLN A 218 1.83 -23.62 -8.09
N ILE A 219 2.32 -22.71 -8.93
CA ILE A 219 2.80 -23.06 -10.27
C ILE A 219 4.22 -23.64 -10.22
N TYR A 220 5.05 -23.15 -9.30
CA TYR A 220 6.45 -23.53 -9.11
C TYR A 220 6.71 -23.92 -7.63
N PRO A 221 6.19 -25.05 -7.15
CA PRO A 221 6.29 -25.45 -5.74
C PRO A 221 7.73 -25.66 -5.24
N ASP A 222 8.66 -25.96 -6.15
CA ASP A 222 10.08 -26.17 -5.83
C ASP A 222 10.89 -24.86 -5.79
N CYS A 223 10.28 -23.72 -6.16
CA CYS A 223 10.90 -22.40 -6.08
C CYS A 223 10.91 -21.90 -4.62
N ASN A 224 12.07 -21.93 -3.97
CA ASN A 224 12.26 -21.41 -2.60
C ASN A 224 12.89 -20.01 -2.57
N ASP A 225 12.98 -19.35 -3.73
CA ASP A 225 13.73 -18.11 -3.89
C ASP A 225 12.98 -16.89 -3.31
N ILE A 226 11.64 -16.94 -3.30
CA ILE A 226 10.78 -15.87 -2.79
C ILE A 226 10.34 -16.17 -1.35
N ASN A 227 11.08 -15.60 -0.40
CA ASN A 227 10.70 -15.52 1.01
C ASN A 227 10.62 -14.06 1.47
N PHE A 228 10.13 -13.82 2.69
CA PHE A 228 10.03 -12.47 3.24
C PHE A 228 11.34 -11.67 3.18
N GLY A 229 12.47 -12.31 3.50
CA GLY A 229 13.78 -11.65 3.51
C GLY A 229 14.24 -11.24 2.12
N ASN A 230 14.22 -12.15 1.15
CA ASN A 230 14.65 -11.88 -0.22
C ASN A 230 13.73 -10.84 -0.88
N TRP A 231 12.42 -10.91 -0.65
CA TRP A 231 11.48 -9.89 -1.14
C TRP A 231 11.80 -8.51 -0.56
N LEU A 232 12.02 -8.42 0.75
CA LEU A 232 12.38 -7.16 1.41
C LEU A 232 13.70 -6.60 0.87
N LEU A 233 14.72 -7.46 0.68
CA LEU A 233 16.02 -7.06 0.14
C LEU A 233 15.92 -6.52 -1.29
N LEU A 234 15.00 -7.06 -2.11
CA LEU A 234 14.74 -6.54 -3.45
C LEU A 234 13.98 -5.21 -3.38
N CYS A 235 12.86 -5.17 -2.66
CA CYS A 235 11.85 -4.12 -2.77
C CYS A 235 12.12 -2.90 -1.87
N LEU A 236 12.86 -3.06 -0.77
CA LEU A 236 13.21 -1.94 0.10
C LEU A 236 14.05 -0.88 -0.65
N PRO A 237 15.16 -1.21 -1.35
CA PRO A 237 15.89 -0.25 -2.17
C PRO A 237 15.03 0.41 -3.25
N ILE A 238 14.15 -0.37 -3.92
CA ILE A 238 13.22 0.15 -4.93
C ILE A 238 12.31 1.22 -4.32
N SER A 239 11.66 0.89 -3.19
CA SER A 239 10.73 1.79 -2.52
C SER A 239 11.39 3.08 -2.02
N VAL A 240 12.61 2.98 -1.46
CA VAL A 240 13.37 4.16 -1.01
C VAL A 240 13.74 5.04 -2.20
N MET A 241 14.24 4.46 -3.29
CA MET A 241 14.59 5.20 -4.49
C MET A 241 13.36 5.87 -5.11
N MET A 242 12.26 5.13 -5.25
CA MET A 242 10.98 5.67 -5.72
C MET A 242 10.47 6.80 -4.84
N LEU A 243 10.52 6.65 -3.51
CA LEU A 243 10.05 7.66 -2.56
C LEU A 243 10.84 8.97 -2.72
N LEU A 244 12.18 8.89 -2.78
CA LEU A 244 13.05 10.04 -2.93
C LEU A 244 12.88 10.72 -4.29
N LEU A 245 12.83 9.94 -5.38
CA LEU A 245 12.63 10.49 -6.72
C LEU A 245 11.22 11.08 -6.90
N THR A 246 10.21 10.47 -6.31
CA THR A 246 8.84 11.01 -6.29
C THR A 246 8.77 12.30 -5.49
N TRP A 247 9.45 12.38 -4.36
CA TRP A 247 9.54 13.61 -3.57
C TRP A 247 10.16 14.76 -4.38
N ILE A 248 11.29 14.50 -5.06
CA ILE A 248 11.95 15.47 -5.94
C ILE A 248 11.03 15.88 -7.09
N TRP A 249 10.37 14.92 -7.74
CA TRP A 249 9.44 15.15 -8.84
C TRP A 249 8.25 16.02 -8.43
N LEU A 250 7.60 15.70 -7.30
CA LEU A 250 6.47 16.49 -6.79
C LEU A 250 6.90 17.89 -6.33
N TYR A 251 8.08 18.01 -5.73
CA TYR A 251 8.63 19.31 -5.36
C TYR A 251 8.84 20.18 -6.61
N TRP A 252 9.49 19.63 -7.64
CA TRP A 252 9.73 20.32 -8.90
C TRP A 252 8.42 20.72 -9.60
N LEU A 253 7.45 19.81 -9.66
CA LEU A 253 6.19 20.01 -10.38
C LEU A 253 5.28 21.07 -9.73
N PHE A 254 5.20 21.10 -8.40
CA PHE A 254 4.24 21.95 -7.68
C PHE A 254 4.89 23.16 -6.99
N ILE A 255 6.05 23.00 -6.37
CA ILE A 255 6.66 24.03 -5.53
C ILE A 255 7.64 24.89 -6.34
N GLY A 256 8.47 24.27 -7.17
CA GLY A 256 9.35 24.93 -8.14
C GLY A 256 10.75 24.31 -8.23
N SER A 257 11.62 24.92 -9.04
CA SER A 257 12.96 24.39 -9.37
C SER A 257 14.07 24.83 -8.41
N ASP A 258 13.78 25.64 -7.41
CA ASP A 258 14.77 26.14 -6.46
C ASP A 258 15.08 25.08 -5.38
N PHE A 259 16.08 24.24 -5.67
CA PHE A 259 16.60 23.21 -4.78
C PHE A 259 17.63 23.72 -3.75
N LYS A 260 17.80 25.04 -3.61
CA LYS A 260 18.76 25.66 -2.68
C LYS A 260 18.56 25.22 -1.23
N PHE A 261 17.34 24.80 -0.86
CA PHE A 261 17.03 24.29 0.48
C PHE A 261 17.77 23.00 0.84
N LEU A 262 18.19 22.18 -0.14
CA LEU A 262 19.00 20.97 0.09
C LEU A 262 20.40 21.30 0.63
N TRP A 263 20.91 22.49 0.30
CA TRP A 263 22.26 22.94 0.69
C TRP A 263 22.25 23.90 1.89
N GLN A 264 21.08 24.36 2.32
CA GLN A 264 20.93 25.27 3.45
C GLN A 264 20.77 24.48 4.76
N CYS A 265 21.88 23.98 5.30
CA CYS A 265 21.93 23.53 6.69
C CYS A 265 22.10 24.74 7.62
N GLY A 266 21.11 25.03 8.47
CA GLY A 266 21.27 25.96 9.60
C GLY A 266 20.77 27.41 9.41
N GLY A 267 19.73 27.63 8.61
CA GLY A 267 19.05 28.94 8.53
C GLY A 267 18.16 29.25 9.76
N LYS A 268 17.88 30.53 10.02
CA LYS A 268 16.89 30.94 11.04
C LYS A 268 15.51 30.41 10.64
N MET A 269 14.90 29.66 11.54
CA MET A 269 13.60 29.04 11.38
C MET A 269 12.50 30.10 11.17
N SER A 270 11.76 29.98 10.07
CA SER A 270 10.66 30.90 9.74
C SER A 270 9.53 30.77 10.76
N GLU A 271 8.74 31.83 10.96
CA GLU A 271 7.55 31.78 11.83
C GLU A 271 6.56 30.67 11.42
N LYS A 272 6.51 30.33 10.13
CA LYS A 272 5.71 29.21 9.60
C LYS A 272 6.22 27.85 10.07
N GLU A 273 7.53 27.69 10.04
CA GLU A 273 8.21 26.47 10.48
C GLU A 273 8.02 26.28 11.98
N LYS A 274 8.11 27.36 12.76
CA LYS A 274 7.82 27.32 14.21
C LYS A 274 6.38 26.92 14.49
N ALA A 275 5.41 27.48 13.77
CA ALA A 275 4.00 27.13 13.92
C ALA A 275 3.74 25.65 13.56
N ALA A 276 4.29 25.17 12.44
CA ALA A 276 4.18 23.76 12.05
C ALA A 276 4.82 22.83 13.08
N LYS A 277 6.02 23.16 13.55
CA LYS A 277 6.74 22.40 14.59
C LYS A 277 5.91 22.30 15.86
N LYS A 278 5.35 23.42 16.32
CA LYS A 278 4.54 23.47 17.53
C LYS A 278 3.34 22.52 17.46
N VAL A 279 2.65 22.48 16.34
CA VAL A 279 1.48 21.60 16.14
C VAL A 279 1.88 20.13 16.15
N ILE A 280 2.99 19.79 15.48
CA ILE A 280 3.50 18.41 15.45
C ILE A 280 3.96 17.98 16.85
N GLU A 281 4.63 18.87 17.60
CA GLU A 281 5.05 18.62 18.97
C GLU A 281 3.86 18.52 19.93
N GLU A 282 2.85 19.38 19.79
CA GLU A 282 1.60 19.31 20.56
C GLU A 282 0.88 17.97 20.31
N GLU A 283 0.75 17.56 19.05
CA GLU A 283 0.18 16.26 18.66
C GLU A 283 1.00 15.09 19.23
N TYR A 284 2.34 15.13 19.14
CA TYR A 284 3.21 14.10 19.69
C TYR A 284 3.12 14.05 21.23
N ASN A 285 3.14 15.19 21.89
CA ASN A 285 3.04 15.30 23.34
C ASN A 285 1.66 14.85 23.84
N SER A 286 0.60 15.03 23.04
CA SER A 286 -0.75 14.55 23.35
C SER A 286 -0.85 13.02 23.48
N LEU A 287 0.07 12.28 22.84
CA LEU A 287 0.14 10.82 22.97
C LEU A 287 0.62 10.37 24.35
N GLY A 288 1.31 11.24 25.09
CA GLY A 288 1.89 10.92 26.40
C GLY A 288 3.00 9.87 26.34
N ALA A 289 3.34 9.32 27.51
CA ALA A 289 4.34 8.27 27.66
C ALA A 289 3.91 6.98 26.93
N MET A 290 4.90 6.22 26.45
CA MET A 290 4.66 4.97 25.73
C MET A 290 3.98 3.97 26.65
N ARG A 291 2.77 3.54 26.28
CA ARG A 291 2.00 2.60 27.11
C ARG A 291 2.61 1.19 27.04
N PRO A 292 2.47 0.35 28.08
CA PRO A 292 3.00 -1.02 28.05
C PRO A 292 2.52 -1.84 26.84
N GLN A 293 1.29 -1.61 26.38
CA GLN A 293 0.71 -2.29 25.23
C GLN A 293 1.38 -1.89 23.90
N GLU A 294 1.78 -0.62 23.77
CA GLU A 294 2.57 -0.17 22.63
C GLU A 294 3.93 -0.88 22.59
N ILE A 295 4.55 -1.07 23.77
CA ILE A 295 5.83 -1.77 23.91
C ILE A 295 5.68 -3.24 23.55
N ILE A 296 4.70 -3.95 24.11
CA ILE A 296 4.43 -5.36 23.80
C ILE A 296 4.19 -5.54 22.30
N THR A 297 3.33 -4.70 21.71
CA THR A 297 3.07 -4.72 20.26
C THR A 297 4.36 -4.50 19.46
N GLY A 298 5.18 -3.53 19.86
CA GLY A 298 6.48 -3.26 19.24
C GLY A 298 7.46 -4.42 19.36
N VAL A 299 7.49 -5.12 20.50
CA VAL A 299 8.32 -6.31 20.69
C VAL A 299 7.86 -7.46 19.80
N VAL A 300 6.55 -7.74 19.75
CA VAL A 300 5.99 -8.79 18.88
C VAL A 300 6.24 -8.45 17.40
N PHE A 301 6.10 -7.18 17.02
CA PHE A 301 6.42 -6.69 15.68
C PHE A 301 7.89 -6.95 15.31
N VAL A 302 8.83 -6.52 16.15
CA VAL A 302 10.27 -6.71 15.91
C VAL A 302 10.61 -8.21 15.89
N LEU A 303 10.02 -8.99 16.79
CA LEU A 303 10.21 -10.44 16.83
C LEU A 303 9.72 -11.11 15.54
N MET A 304 8.56 -10.72 15.01
CA MET A 304 8.03 -11.24 13.74
C MET A 304 8.99 -10.96 12.59
N VAL A 305 9.45 -9.72 12.46
CA VAL A 305 10.40 -9.33 11.40
C VAL A 305 11.72 -10.10 11.53
N LEU A 306 12.26 -10.22 12.74
CA LEU A 306 13.49 -10.97 12.97
C LEU A 306 13.34 -12.46 12.62
N LEU A 307 12.24 -13.09 13.01
CA LEU A 307 11.97 -14.49 12.68
C LEU A 307 11.81 -14.70 11.17
N TRP A 308 11.16 -13.80 10.45
CA TRP A 308 11.09 -13.88 8.99
C TRP A 308 12.45 -13.71 8.33
N LEU A 309 13.24 -12.71 8.73
CA LEU A 309 14.57 -12.46 8.14
C LEU A 309 15.57 -13.59 8.42
N THR A 310 15.46 -14.24 9.58
CA THR A 310 16.39 -15.30 10.00
C THR A 310 15.92 -16.72 9.64
N ARG A 311 14.74 -16.88 9.03
CA ARG A 311 14.17 -18.19 8.65
C ARG A 311 15.05 -18.92 7.64
N SER A 312 15.31 -18.27 6.51
CA SER A 312 16.08 -18.80 5.39
C SER A 312 16.84 -17.65 4.72
N PRO A 313 17.84 -17.06 5.39
CA PRO A 313 18.51 -15.84 4.93
C PRO A 313 19.38 -16.04 3.67
N GLY A 314 19.54 -17.26 3.17
CA GLY A 314 20.25 -17.58 1.92
C GLY A 314 21.78 -17.64 2.05
N PHE A 315 22.40 -16.80 2.88
CA PHE A 315 23.86 -16.77 3.06
C PHE A 315 24.36 -17.58 4.27
N MET A 316 23.47 -17.96 5.18
CA MET A 316 23.76 -18.83 6.32
C MET A 316 22.58 -19.78 6.55
N PRO A 317 22.78 -20.94 7.20
CA PRO A 317 21.67 -21.79 7.61
C PRO A 317 20.78 -21.01 8.58
N GLY A 318 19.56 -20.68 8.17
CA GLY A 318 18.58 -19.99 9.01
C GLY A 318 17.99 -20.91 10.07
N TRP A 319 17.18 -20.39 10.99
CA TRP A 319 16.59 -21.21 12.06
C TRP A 319 15.69 -22.34 11.54
N ALA A 320 15.19 -22.25 10.30
CA ALA A 320 14.47 -23.36 9.68
C ALA A 320 15.33 -24.64 9.57
N SER A 321 16.66 -24.50 9.48
CA SER A 321 17.60 -25.63 9.44
C SER A 321 17.71 -26.40 10.76
N LEU A 322 17.25 -25.82 11.89
CA LEU A 322 17.17 -26.53 13.18
C LEU A 322 16.14 -27.67 13.15
N PHE A 323 15.28 -27.72 12.14
CA PHE A 323 14.27 -28.75 11.93
C PHE A 323 14.55 -29.52 10.62
N PRO A 324 15.69 -30.25 10.52
CA PRO A 324 16.13 -30.86 9.25
C PRO A 324 15.17 -31.96 8.75
N ASN A 325 14.50 -32.68 9.65
CA ASN A 325 13.51 -33.71 9.30
C ASN A 325 12.19 -33.12 8.78
N HIS A 326 12.03 -31.80 8.80
CA HIS A 326 10.83 -31.06 8.39
C HIS A 326 11.18 -29.88 7.47
N SER A 327 12.19 -30.04 6.60
CA SER A 327 12.54 -29.03 5.60
C SER A 327 11.32 -28.69 4.73
N GLY A 328 10.91 -27.42 4.71
CA GLY A 328 9.75 -26.94 3.95
C GLY A 328 8.41 -26.88 4.70
N TYR A 329 8.30 -27.47 5.90
CA TYR A 329 7.05 -27.46 6.68
C TYR A 329 6.82 -26.13 7.41
N MET A 330 7.89 -25.43 7.77
CA MET A 330 7.83 -24.13 8.45
C MET A 330 7.91 -23.01 7.43
N THR A 331 6.81 -22.28 7.28
CA THR A 331 6.66 -21.16 6.34
C THR A 331 6.59 -19.82 7.06
N ASP A 332 6.67 -18.72 6.31
CA ASP A 332 6.45 -17.37 6.83
C ASP A 332 5.04 -17.25 7.45
N SER A 333 4.08 -18.03 6.93
CA SER A 333 2.73 -18.15 7.48
C SER A 333 2.71 -18.72 8.89
N THR A 334 3.56 -19.72 9.19
CA THR A 334 3.62 -20.34 10.52
C THR A 334 4.09 -19.34 11.58
N VAL A 335 5.11 -18.55 11.27
CA VAL A 335 5.62 -17.48 12.15
C VAL A 335 4.53 -16.45 12.41
N ALA A 336 3.87 -15.99 11.34
CA ALA A 336 2.83 -14.98 11.44
C ALA A 336 1.66 -15.46 12.30
N LEU A 337 1.18 -16.68 12.05
CA LEU A 337 0.04 -17.26 12.78
C LEU A 337 0.38 -17.49 14.25
N MET A 338 1.58 -17.99 14.57
CA MET A 338 2.02 -18.21 15.95
C MET A 338 2.03 -16.91 16.75
N LEU A 339 2.65 -15.86 16.21
CA LEU A 339 2.74 -14.56 16.89
C LEU A 339 1.39 -13.81 16.91
N GLY A 340 0.59 -13.94 15.84
CA GLY A 340 -0.77 -13.40 15.80
C GLY A 340 -1.65 -14.06 16.86
N PHE A 341 -1.58 -15.38 17.00
CA PHE A 341 -2.27 -16.14 18.04
C PHE A 341 -1.83 -15.73 19.45
N LEU A 342 -0.54 -15.45 19.64
CA LEU A 342 0.00 -14.98 20.92
C LEU A 342 -0.64 -13.65 21.37
N LEU A 343 -1.04 -12.76 20.45
CA LEU A 343 -1.74 -11.52 20.77
C LEU A 343 -3.15 -11.75 21.34
N PHE A 344 -3.78 -12.89 21.08
CA PHE A 344 -5.04 -13.28 21.76
C PHE A 344 -4.82 -13.82 23.18
N ILE A 345 -3.58 -14.17 23.53
CA ILE A 345 -3.23 -14.77 24.83
C ILE A 345 -2.59 -13.73 25.76
N ILE A 346 -1.76 -12.83 25.24
CA ILE A 346 -1.08 -11.83 26.07
C ILE A 346 -2.12 -10.87 26.66
N PRO A 347 -2.17 -10.69 27.99
CA PRO A 347 -3.08 -9.74 28.61
C PRO A 347 -2.63 -8.30 28.34
N ALA A 348 -3.55 -7.45 27.89
CA ALA A 348 -3.32 -6.03 27.66
C ALA A 348 -3.08 -5.23 28.95
N TYR A 349 -3.63 -5.69 30.07
CA TYR A 349 -3.49 -5.04 31.36
C TYR A 349 -2.91 -6.02 32.39
N GLY A 350 -2.27 -5.47 33.43
CA GLY A 350 -1.76 -6.28 34.54
C GLY A 350 -2.86 -7.01 35.31
N PRO A 351 -2.49 -7.93 36.23
CA PRO A 351 -3.40 -8.84 36.92
C PRO A 351 -4.47 -8.15 37.79
N SER A 352 -4.31 -6.85 38.06
CA SER A 352 -5.25 -6.05 38.86
C SER A 352 -6.51 -5.61 38.09
N ARG A 353 -6.56 -5.78 36.76
CA ARG A 353 -7.74 -5.45 35.93
C ARG A 353 -8.37 -6.71 35.35
N LYS A 354 -9.63 -6.58 34.91
CA LYS A 354 -10.32 -7.64 34.16
C LYS A 354 -9.45 -8.05 32.96
N TYR A 355 -9.31 -9.36 32.76
CA TYR A 355 -8.57 -9.91 31.64
C TYR A 355 -9.13 -9.38 30.32
N GLU A 356 -8.27 -8.74 29.55
CA GLU A 356 -8.51 -8.33 28.17
C GLU A 356 -7.23 -8.69 27.40
N ALA A 357 -7.36 -9.40 26.29
CA ALA A 357 -6.23 -9.74 25.43
C ALA A 357 -5.73 -8.51 24.67
N MET A 358 -4.52 -8.57 24.09
CA MET A 358 -3.99 -7.48 23.26
C MET A 358 -4.93 -7.14 22.10
N ILE A 359 -5.61 -8.13 21.52
CA ILE A 359 -6.63 -7.97 20.48
C ILE A 359 -7.85 -8.87 20.77
N SER A 360 -9.04 -8.43 20.36
CA SER A 360 -10.27 -9.21 20.41
C SER A 360 -10.62 -9.81 19.04
N TRP A 361 -11.48 -10.84 19.03
CA TRP A 361 -11.95 -11.43 17.77
C TRP A 361 -12.74 -10.42 16.93
N GLU A 362 -13.53 -9.57 17.58
CA GLU A 362 -14.34 -8.54 16.94
C GLU A 362 -13.46 -7.49 16.24
N GLU A 363 -12.37 -7.08 16.89
CA GLU A 363 -11.38 -6.15 16.33
C GLU A 363 -10.66 -6.78 15.12
N PHE A 364 -10.19 -8.02 15.26
CA PHE A 364 -9.57 -8.77 14.16
C PHE A 364 -10.53 -8.94 12.97
N GLN A 365 -11.77 -9.36 13.23
CA GLN A 365 -12.79 -9.58 12.20
C GLN A 365 -13.11 -8.30 11.43
N ALA A 366 -13.12 -7.14 12.10
CA ALA A 366 -13.38 -5.84 11.49
C ALA A 366 -12.25 -5.40 10.54
N LEU A 367 -11.00 -5.73 10.86
CA LEU A 367 -9.82 -5.36 10.05
C LEU A 367 -9.45 -6.40 9.00
N MET A 368 -9.95 -7.63 9.10
CA MET A 368 -9.67 -8.69 8.14
C MET A 368 -10.17 -8.34 6.73
N PRO A 369 -9.30 -8.31 5.70
CA PRO A 369 -9.70 -7.96 4.34
C PRO A 369 -10.28 -9.17 3.61
N TRP A 370 -11.49 -9.61 4.00
CA TRP A 370 -12.19 -10.76 3.43
C TRP A 370 -12.31 -10.72 1.90
N LYS A 371 -12.48 -9.51 1.34
CA LYS A 371 -12.52 -9.30 -0.11
C LYS A 371 -11.22 -9.73 -0.78
N VAL A 372 -10.07 -9.38 -0.19
CA VAL A 372 -8.75 -9.75 -0.70
C VAL A 372 -8.53 -11.25 -0.53
N ALA A 373 -8.85 -11.82 0.63
CA ALA A 373 -8.74 -13.26 0.87
C ALA A 373 -9.46 -14.09 -0.21
N LEU A 374 -10.73 -13.77 -0.50
CA LEU A 374 -11.51 -14.44 -1.54
C LEU A 374 -11.00 -14.17 -2.96
N LEU A 375 -10.60 -12.93 -3.25
CA LEU A 375 -10.09 -12.54 -4.56
C LEU A 375 -8.79 -13.29 -4.92
N VAL A 376 -7.93 -13.43 -3.93
CA VAL A 376 -6.66 -14.15 -4.00
C VAL A 376 -6.93 -15.65 -4.24
N GLY A 377 -7.83 -16.27 -3.46
CA GLY A 377 -8.28 -17.66 -3.69
C GLY A 377 -8.89 -17.92 -5.06
N GLY A 378 -9.65 -16.98 -5.61
CA GLY A 378 -10.18 -17.08 -6.97
C GLY A 378 -9.12 -16.96 -8.07
N GLY A 379 -8.07 -16.17 -7.83
CA GLY A 379 -6.90 -16.09 -8.70
C GLY A 379 -6.15 -17.41 -8.78
N PHE A 380 -6.00 -18.10 -7.64
CA PHE A 380 -5.39 -19.44 -7.56
C PHE A 380 -6.19 -20.50 -8.26
N ALA A 381 -7.50 -20.52 -8.01
CA ALA A 381 -8.38 -21.41 -8.75
C ALA A 381 -8.20 -21.17 -10.25
N LEU A 382 -8.22 -19.91 -10.70
CA LEU A 382 -8.02 -19.56 -12.11
C LEU A 382 -6.68 -20.04 -12.65
N ALA A 383 -5.58 -19.84 -11.93
CA ALA A 383 -4.23 -20.28 -12.32
C ALA A 383 -4.20 -21.81 -12.55
N GLU A 384 -4.68 -22.59 -11.58
CA GLU A 384 -4.76 -24.04 -11.71
C GLU A 384 -5.66 -24.46 -12.87
N GLY A 385 -6.82 -23.80 -13.02
CA GLY A 385 -7.72 -24.04 -14.14
C GLY A 385 -7.11 -23.72 -15.50
N THR A 386 -6.24 -22.71 -15.61
CA THR A 386 -5.51 -22.41 -16.86
C THR A 386 -4.44 -23.44 -17.20
N LYS A 387 -3.87 -24.10 -16.19
CA LYS A 387 -2.95 -25.24 -16.37
C LYS A 387 -3.71 -26.49 -16.80
N GLU A 388 -4.73 -26.87 -16.04
CA GLU A 388 -5.55 -28.07 -16.28
C GLU A 388 -6.29 -28.04 -17.63
N SER A 389 -6.73 -26.85 -18.08
CA SER A 389 -7.39 -26.70 -19.39
C SER A 389 -6.44 -26.68 -20.59
N GLY A 390 -5.12 -26.64 -20.39
CA GLY A 390 -4.13 -26.48 -21.46
C GLY A 390 -4.06 -25.06 -22.05
N LEU A 391 -4.79 -24.09 -21.48
CA LEU A 391 -4.79 -22.69 -21.93
C LEU A 391 -3.39 -22.06 -21.81
N SER A 392 -2.67 -22.38 -20.74
CA SER A 392 -1.28 -21.96 -20.52
C SER A 392 -0.37 -22.30 -21.70
N LEU A 393 -0.41 -23.55 -22.19
CA LEU A 393 0.35 -24.01 -23.35
C LEU A 393 -0.07 -23.28 -24.64
N TRP A 394 -1.36 -23.10 -24.85
CA TRP A 394 -1.86 -22.39 -26.04
C TRP A 394 -1.43 -20.91 -26.07
N VAL A 395 -1.45 -20.23 -24.92
CA VAL A 395 -0.96 -18.85 -24.80
C VAL A 395 0.56 -18.79 -25.02
N ALA A 396 1.31 -19.74 -24.47
CA ALA A 396 2.75 -19.87 -24.70
C ALA A 396 3.09 -19.98 -26.20
N GLU A 397 2.40 -20.87 -26.93
CA GLU A 397 2.59 -21.06 -28.37
C GLU A 397 2.36 -19.76 -29.17
N LEU A 398 1.27 -19.03 -28.88
CA LEU A 398 0.96 -17.75 -29.53
C LEU A 398 2.02 -16.68 -29.32
N LEU A 399 2.72 -16.73 -28.18
CA LEU A 399 3.68 -15.71 -27.77
C LEU A 399 5.13 -16.07 -28.14
N THR A 400 5.38 -17.27 -28.66
CA THR A 400 6.68 -17.71 -29.20
C THR A 400 7.38 -16.67 -30.09
N PRO A 401 6.69 -15.93 -31.00
CA PRO A 401 7.35 -14.93 -31.84
C PRO A 401 8.02 -13.79 -31.07
N LEU A 402 7.62 -13.53 -29.82
CA LEU A 402 8.25 -12.52 -28.96
C LEU A 402 9.63 -12.95 -28.44
N GLY A 403 10.01 -14.23 -28.56
CA GLY A 403 11.34 -14.72 -28.17
C GLY A 403 12.50 -14.10 -28.96
N ASN A 404 12.22 -13.43 -30.09
CA ASN A 404 13.24 -12.70 -30.87
C ASN A 404 13.59 -11.32 -30.29
N LEU A 405 12.80 -10.82 -29.32
CA LEU A 405 13.07 -9.53 -28.68
C LEU A 405 14.08 -9.71 -27.54
N PRO A 406 14.93 -8.69 -27.27
CA PRO A 406 15.74 -8.69 -26.07
C PRO A 406 14.85 -8.85 -24.83
N VAL A 407 15.25 -9.72 -23.90
CA VAL A 407 14.48 -10.07 -22.69
C VAL A 407 14.02 -8.83 -21.93
N LEU A 408 14.91 -7.84 -21.77
CA LEU A 408 14.61 -6.57 -21.10
C LEU A 408 13.49 -5.77 -21.81
N ALA A 409 13.43 -5.82 -23.15
CA ALA A 409 12.39 -5.15 -23.93
C ALA A 409 11.03 -5.84 -23.71
N THR A 410 11.00 -7.17 -23.69
CA THR A 410 9.77 -7.94 -23.39
C THR A 410 9.24 -7.63 -21.99
N ILE A 411 10.12 -7.60 -20.98
CA ILE A 411 9.76 -7.23 -19.60
C ILE A 411 9.23 -5.79 -19.53
N THR A 412 9.88 -4.86 -20.23
CA THR A 412 9.47 -3.45 -20.27
C THR A 412 8.08 -3.29 -20.90
N ILE A 413 7.84 -3.94 -22.03
CA ILE A 413 6.54 -3.91 -22.72
C ILE A 413 5.45 -4.50 -21.82
N ALA A 414 5.69 -5.67 -21.22
CA ALA A 414 4.75 -6.28 -20.29
C ALA A 414 4.45 -5.37 -19.10
N SER A 415 5.48 -4.74 -18.53
CA SER A 415 5.35 -3.82 -17.39
C SER A 415 4.56 -2.57 -17.76
N ILE A 416 4.73 -2.01 -18.96
CA ILE A 416 3.94 -0.87 -19.45
C ILE A 416 2.47 -1.27 -19.64
N ILE A 417 2.20 -2.44 -20.23
CA ILE A 417 0.82 -2.93 -20.41
C ILE A 417 0.14 -3.11 -19.06
N VAL A 418 0.83 -3.72 -18.09
CA VAL A 418 0.28 -3.93 -16.75
C VAL A 418 0.06 -2.60 -16.02
N THR A 419 1.02 -1.68 -16.08
CA THR A 419 0.91 -0.36 -15.45
C THR A 419 -0.25 0.45 -16.03
N THR A 420 -0.48 0.36 -17.33
CA THR A 420 -1.60 1.08 -17.98
C THR A 420 -2.95 0.45 -17.67
N MET A 421 -3.03 -0.89 -17.64
CA MET A 421 -4.26 -1.59 -17.27
C MET A 421 -4.66 -1.33 -15.82
N THR A 422 -3.71 -1.32 -14.89
CA THR A 422 -4.00 -1.12 -13.46
C THR A 422 -4.50 0.28 -13.09
N GLU A 423 -4.51 1.22 -14.04
CA GLU A 423 -5.12 2.54 -13.86
C GLU A 423 -6.63 2.51 -14.10
N LEU A 424 -7.10 1.50 -14.82
CA LEU A 424 -8.51 1.28 -15.15
C LEU A 424 -9.12 0.15 -14.31
N THR A 425 -8.28 -0.70 -13.71
CA THR A 425 -8.70 -1.90 -12.99
C THR A 425 -8.03 -2.00 -11.62
N SER A 426 -8.66 -2.70 -10.68
CA SER A 426 -8.07 -2.98 -9.37
C SER A 426 -6.74 -3.74 -9.48
N ASN A 427 -5.72 -3.34 -8.71
CA ASN A 427 -4.37 -3.96 -8.71
C ASN A 427 -4.42 -5.49 -8.56
N ALA A 428 -5.29 -5.99 -7.68
CA ALA A 428 -5.45 -7.43 -7.45
C ALA A 428 -6.09 -8.16 -8.64
N ALA A 429 -7.07 -7.54 -9.28
CA ALA A 429 -7.66 -8.05 -10.52
C ALA A 429 -6.64 -8.09 -11.65
N THR A 430 -5.85 -7.02 -11.83
CA THR A 430 -4.77 -6.95 -12.83
C THR A 430 -3.79 -8.10 -12.62
N SER A 431 -3.34 -8.34 -11.38
CA SER A 431 -2.43 -9.43 -11.04
C SER A 431 -3.00 -10.81 -11.41
N ASN A 432 -4.24 -11.08 -11.02
CA ASN A 432 -4.91 -12.36 -11.30
C ASN A 432 -5.14 -12.62 -12.81
N ILE A 433 -5.21 -11.57 -13.63
CA ILE A 433 -5.34 -11.69 -15.09
C ILE A 433 -3.98 -11.95 -15.73
N PHE A 434 -2.96 -11.17 -15.37
CA PHE A 434 -1.69 -11.15 -16.10
C PHE A 434 -0.70 -12.22 -15.64
N LEU A 435 -0.64 -12.60 -14.35
CA LEU A 435 0.31 -13.61 -13.90
C LEU A 435 0.15 -14.98 -14.60
N PRO A 436 -1.08 -15.52 -14.77
CA PRO A 436 -1.31 -16.76 -15.54
C PRO A 436 -0.97 -16.67 -17.03
N ILE A 437 -0.81 -15.46 -17.58
CA ILE A 437 -0.42 -15.23 -18.99
C ILE A 437 1.10 -15.09 -19.10
N LEU A 438 1.70 -14.33 -18.18
CA LEU A 438 3.11 -13.96 -18.21
C LEU A 438 4.03 -15.10 -17.78
N ALA A 439 3.56 -16.02 -16.93
CA ALA A 439 4.34 -17.18 -16.51
C ALA A 439 4.56 -18.17 -17.67
N PRO A 440 3.52 -18.66 -18.38
CA PRO A 440 3.72 -19.50 -19.56
C PRO A 440 4.49 -18.78 -20.69
N LEU A 441 4.32 -17.45 -20.81
CA LEU A 441 5.14 -16.65 -21.73
C LEU A 441 6.63 -16.79 -21.40
N ALA A 442 7.01 -16.63 -20.13
CA ALA A 442 8.41 -16.71 -19.70
C ALA A 442 9.00 -18.11 -19.96
N GLU A 443 8.21 -19.16 -19.70
CA GLU A 443 8.56 -20.55 -20.03
C GLU A 443 8.78 -20.72 -21.54
N ALA A 444 7.88 -20.18 -22.38
CA ALA A 444 7.94 -20.28 -23.85
C ALA A 444 9.19 -19.63 -24.44
N ILE A 445 9.62 -18.50 -23.90
CA ILE A 445 10.81 -17.78 -24.36
C ILE A 445 12.10 -18.21 -23.65
N HIS A 446 12.05 -19.26 -22.81
CA HIS A 446 13.17 -19.77 -22.01
C HIS A 446 13.85 -18.71 -21.13
N VAL A 447 13.05 -17.82 -20.53
CA VAL A 447 13.52 -16.83 -19.57
C VAL A 447 13.08 -17.24 -18.18
N ASN A 448 13.93 -17.00 -17.18
CA ASN A 448 13.57 -17.21 -15.79
C ASN A 448 12.21 -16.55 -15.47
N PRO A 449 11.17 -17.30 -15.05
CA PRO A 449 9.84 -16.74 -14.80
C PRO A 449 9.84 -15.57 -13.81
N LEU A 450 10.73 -15.59 -12.80
CA LEU A 450 10.87 -14.50 -11.84
C LEU A 450 11.28 -13.18 -12.51
N TYR A 451 12.03 -13.24 -13.60
CA TYR A 451 12.52 -12.06 -14.31
C TYR A 451 11.39 -11.28 -15.00
N VAL A 452 10.29 -11.95 -15.32
CA VAL A 452 9.09 -11.33 -15.91
C VAL A 452 8.04 -11.03 -14.83
N LEU A 453 7.80 -11.99 -13.92
CA LEU A 453 6.69 -11.92 -12.97
C LEU A 453 6.93 -10.91 -11.83
N ILE A 454 8.16 -10.78 -11.32
CA ILE A 454 8.48 -9.80 -10.27
C ILE A 454 8.22 -8.36 -10.75
N PRO A 455 8.83 -7.88 -11.84
CA PRO A 455 8.67 -6.48 -12.26
C PRO A 455 7.22 -6.17 -12.65
N THR A 456 6.53 -7.10 -13.32
CA THR A 456 5.13 -6.91 -13.69
C THR A 456 4.21 -6.86 -12.46
N THR A 457 4.47 -7.70 -11.45
CA THR A 457 3.76 -7.63 -10.15
C THR A 457 3.93 -6.28 -9.49
N LEU A 458 5.17 -5.76 -9.39
CA LEU A 458 5.41 -4.45 -8.80
C LEU A 458 4.70 -3.33 -9.58
N CYS A 459 4.72 -3.42 -10.92
CA CYS A 459 4.02 -2.49 -11.80
C CYS A 459 2.49 -2.49 -11.65
N THR A 460 1.86 -3.60 -11.23
CA THR A 460 0.42 -3.58 -10.90
C THR A 460 0.10 -2.63 -9.73
N SER A 461 1.08 -2.27 -8.90
CA SER A 461 0.89 -1.32 -7.80
C SER A 461 1.12 0.13 -8.23
N PHE A 462 1.58 0.38 -9.46
CA PHE A 462 1.86 1.73 -10.00
C PHE A 462 0.61 2.35 -10.61
N SER A 463 -0.41 2.49 -9.78
CA SER A 463 -1.70 3.08 -10.12
C SER A 463 -1.76 4.50 -9.54
N PHE A 464 -1.15 5.45 -10.26
CA PHE A 464 -0.90 6.83 -9.79
C PHE A 464 -1.65 7.90 -10.60
N LEU A 465 -2.27 7.59 -11.73
CA LEU A 465 -2.84 8.60 -12.65
C LEU A 465 -4.25 9.04 -12.25
N LEU A 466 -5.14 8.10 -11.90
CA LEU A 466 -6.57 8.38 -11.72
C LEU A 466 -7.05 8.23 -10.27
N PRO A 467 -7.94 9.11 -9.76
CA PRO A 467 -8.43 8.98 -8.38
C PRO A 467 -9.15 7.67 -8.10
N VAL A 468 -9.83 7.12 -9.12
CA VAL A 468 -10.62 5.89 -9.00
C VAL A 468 -9.76 4.64 -8.99
N SER A 469 -8.50 4.73 -9.47
CA SER A 469 -7.68 3.56 -9.76
C SER A 469 -7.14 2.87 -8.51
N ASN A 470 -7.02 3.61 -7.40
CA ASN A 470 -6.60 3.06 -6.12
C ASN A 470 -7.31 3.80 -4.96
N PRO A 471 -7.85 3.11 -3.94
CA PRO A 471 -8.54 3.79 -2.85
C PRO A 471 -7.73 4.86 -2.08
N PRO A 472 -6.40 4.74 -1.87
CA PRO A 472 -5.59 5.82 -1.30
C PRO A 472 -5.71 7.13 -2.09
N ASN A 473 -5.72 7.06 -3.43
CA ASN A 473 -5.87 8.22 -4.30
C ASN A 473 -7.26 8.86 -4.13
N ALA A 474 -8.30 8.03 -4.07
CA ALA A 474 -9.68 8.48 -3.85
C ALA A 474 -9.87 9.19 -2.50
N VAL A 475 -9.24 8.67 -1.43
CA VAL A 475 -9.28 9.29 -0.10
C VAL A 475 -8.71 10.70 -0.16
N VAL A 476 -7.51 10.87 -0.71
CA VAL A 476 -6.88 12.19 -0.81
C VAL A 476 -7.68 13.12 -1.72
N PHE A 477 -8.22 12.61 -2.84
CA PHE A 477 -9.05 13.39 -3.75
C PHE A 477 -10.33 13.93 -3.06
N SER A 478 -10.88 13.18 -2.10
CA SER A 478 -12.08 13.59 -1.34
C SER A 478 -11.88 14.84 -0.46
N TYR A 479 -10.63 15.19 -0.11
CA TYR A 479 -10.32 16.43 0.62
C TYR A 479 -10.47 17.69 -0.25
N GLY A 480 -10.61 17.54 -1.58
CA GLY A 480 -10.98 18.64 -2.48
C GLY A 480 -9.86 19.63 -2.84
N HIS A 481 -8.62 19.36 -2.42
CA HIS A 481 -7.46 20.22 -2.73
C HIS A 481 -6.89 20.03 -4.14
N ILE A 482 -7.17 18.89 -4.78
CA ILE A 482 -6.50 18.40 -6.00
C ILE A 482 -7.51 18.29 -7.16
N SER A 483 -7.05 18.57 -8.39
CA SER A 483 -7.81 18.25 -9.61
C SER A 483 -7.29 17.00 -10.30
N ILE A 484 -8.13 16.35 -11.12
CA ILE A 484 -7.75 15.13 -11.86
C ILE A 484 -6.49 15.36 -12.70
N LEU A 485 -6.37 16.52 -13.37
CA LEU A 485 -5.20 16.84 -14.19
C LEU A 485 -3.91 17.02 -13.38
N ASP A 486 -4.00 17.51 -12.14
CA ASP A 486 -2.82 17.57 -11.26
C ASP A 486 -2.31 16.17 -10.97
N MET A 487 -3.23 15.24 -10.70
CA MET A 487 -2.92 13.85 -10.39
C MET A 487 -2.37 13.10 -11.60
N VAL A 488 -2.99 13.25 -12.77
CA VAL A 488 -2.49 12.66 -14.02
C VAL A 488 -1.06 13.13 -14.34
N LYS A 489 -0.78 14.43 -14.26
CA LYS A 489 0.57 14.96 -14.53
C LYS A 489 1.60 14.44 -13.52
N ALA A 490 1.25 14.45 -12.24
CA ALA A 490 2.12 13.94 -11.19
C ALA A 490 2.35 12.43 -11.35
N GLY A 491 1.28 11.66 -11.56
CA GLY A 491 1.28 10.20 -11.66
C GLY A 491 2.06 9.69 -12.87
N LEU A 492 2.00 10.38 -14.02
CA LEU A 492 2.77 9.98 -15.20
C LEU A 492 4.28 9.97 -14.93
N GLY A 493 4.79 10.98 -14.22
CA GLY A 493 6.19 11.02 -13.80
C GLY A 493 6.52 9.90 -12.81
N VAL A 494 5.63 9.61 -11.86
CA VAL A 494 5.86 8.56 -10.86
C VAL A 494 5.79 7.15 -11.47
N ASN A 495 4.89 6.89 -12.43
CA ASN A 495 4.85 5.64 -13.18
C ASN A 495 6.18 5.41 -13.93
N VAL A 496 6.72 6.45 -14.57
CA VAL A 496 8.03 6.36 -15.26
C VAL A 496 9.17 6.12 -14.27
N ILE A 497 9.19 6.86 -13.15
CA ILE A 497 10.17 6.66 -12.07
C ILE A 497 10.11 5.22 -11.55
N GLY A 498 8.90 4.71 -11.29
CA GLY A 498 8.69 3.35 -10.79
C GLY A 498 9.12 2.27 -11.77
N LEU A 499 8.76 2.42 -13.04
CA LEU A 499 9.19 1.50 -14.09
C LEU A 499 10.72 1.47 -14.19
N LEU A 500 11.38 2.63 -14.28
CA LEU A 500 12.84 2.70 -14.33
C LEU A 500 13.50 2.14 -13.07
N ALA A 501 12.91 2.38 -11.90
CA ALA A 501 13.40 1.86 -10.63
C ALA A 501 13.37 0.33 -10.58
N VAL A 502 12.26 -0.26 -11.01
CA VAL A 502 12.07 -1.70 -11.08
C VAL A 502 13.01 -2.31 -12.11
N MET A 503 13.10 -1.73 -13.31
CA MET A 503 14.01 -2.22 -14.37
C MET A 503 15.47 -2.17 -13.93
N LEU A 504 15.89 -1.10 -13.25
CA LEU A 504 17.22 -1.00 -12.66
C LEU A 504 17.45 -2.10 -11.63
N ALA A 505 16.49 -2.33 -10.74
CA ALA A 505 16.60 -3.34 -9.70
C ALA A 505 16.77 -4.75 -10.27
N VAL A 506 15.87 -5.17 -11.17
CA VAL A 506 15.91 -6.51 -11.76
C VAL A 506 17.12 -6.70 -12.67
N GLY A 507 17.64 -5.62 -13.28
CA GLY A 507 18.85 -5.65 -14.11
C GLY A 507 20.17 -5.53 -13.33
N THR A 508 20.14 -5.25 -12.02
CA THR A 508 21.36 -5.09 -11.21
C THR A 508 21.38 -6.01 -9.99
N TRP A 509 20.77 -5.65 -8.87
CA TRP A 509 20.82 -6.44 -7.62
C TRP A 509 19.79 -7.57 -7.56
N GLY A 510 18.74 -7.55 -8.39
CA GLY A 510 17.82 -8.68 -8.54
C GLY A 510 18.47 -9.90 -9.18
N VAL A 511 19.42 -9.70 -10.10
CA VAL A 511 20.16 -10.77 -10.77
C VAL A 511 20.88 -11.69 -9.79
N PRO A 512 21.80 -11.21 -8.91
CA PRO A 512 22.48 -12.08 -7.96
C PRO A 512 21.56 -12.61 -6.85
N LEU A 513 20.42 -11.97 -6.60
CA LEU A 513 19.48 -12.38 -5.54
C LEU A 513 18.63 -13.59 -5.95
N PHE A 514 18.27 -13.69 -7.23
CA PHE A 514 17.35 -14.73 -7.76
C PHE A 514 17.90 -15.50 -8.95
N SER A 515 19.19 -15.33 -9.29
CA SER A 515 19.82 -15.93 -10.47
C SER A 515 19.02 -15.68 -11.77
N LEU A 516 18.57 -14.42 -11.98
CA LEU A 516 17.61 -14.08 -13.05
C LEU A 516 18.13 -14.32 -14.48
N ASN A 517 19.45 -14.40 -14.67
CA ASN A 517 20.07 -14.62 -15.97
C ASN A 517 20.10 -16.09 -16.41
N THR A 518 19.81 -17.03 -15.50
CA THR A 518 19.81 -18.47 -15.79
C THR A 518 18.39 -18.99 -15.74
N TYR A 519 18.04 -19.86 -16.68
CA TYR A 519 16.79 -20.61 -16.58
C TYR A 519 16.89 -21.59 -15.41
N PRO A 520 16.00 -21.52 -14.42
CA PRO A 520 16.12 -22.33 -13.21
C PRO A 520 15.66 -23.77 -13.45
N ASP A 521 16.30 -24.73 -12.78
CA ASP A 521 15.99 -26.17 -12.91
C ASP A 521 14.57 -26.53 -12.44
N TRP A 522 13.97 -25.69 -11.60
CA TRP A 522 12.60 -25.88 -11.10
C TRP A 522 11.53 -25.43 -12.11
N ALA A 523 11.88 -24.67 -13.15
CA ALA A 523 10.92 -24.19 -14.14
C ALA A 523 10.66 -25.26 -15.23
N PRO A 524 9.41 -25.46 -15.67
CA PRO A 524 9.07 -26.45 -16.69
C PRO A 524 9.81 -26.17 -18.01
N VAL A 525 10.26 -27.23 -18.69
CA VAL A 525 10.79 -27.12 -20.06
C VAL A 525 9.73 -27.63 -21.02
N LEU A 526 9.22 -26.75 -21.89
CA LEU A 526 8.17 -27.10 -22.84
C LEU A 526 8.69 -28.05 -23.94
N PRO A 527 7.98 -29.14 -24.26
CA PRO A 527 8.42 -30.09 -25.28
C PRO A 527 8.41 -29.44 -26.67
N GLY A 528 9.58 -29.30 -27.28
CA GLY A 528 9.76 -28.69 -28.61
C GLY A 528 10.80 -27.58 -28.65
N PHE A 529 11.15 -27.01 -27.49
CA PHE A 529 12.26 -26.07 -27.39
C PHE A 529 13.52 -26.80 -26.94
N ASN A 530 14.30 -27.25 -27.90
CA ASN A 530 15.63 -27.77 -27.62
C ASN A 530 16.51 -26.62 -27.09
N SER A 531 17.03 -26.86 -25.89
CA SER A 531 18.14 -26.17 -25.26
C SER A 531 19.36 -26.14 -26.19
N THR A 532 19.47 -25.10 -27.02
CA THR A 532 20.73 -24.72 -27.68
C THR A 532 20.97 -23.23 -27.49
N MET A 533 21.49 -22.92 -26.30
CA MET A 533 22.53 -21.93 -25.90
C MET A 533 22.59 -20.52 -26.53
N PRO A 534 23.31 -19.57 -25.89
CA PRO A 534 23.58 -19.35 -24.46
C PRO A 534 23.01 -18.04 -23.92
#